data_AF-A0A7V5G663-F1
#
_entry.id   AF-A0A7V5G663-F1
#
_cell.length_a   1.000
_cell.length_b   1.000
_cell.length_c   1.000
_cell.angle_alpha   90.00
_cell.angle_beta   90.00
_cell.angle_gamma   90.00
#
_symmetry.space_group_name_H-M   'P 1'
#
loop_
_entity.id
_entity.type
_entity.pdbx_description
1 polymer ?
#
loop_
_entity_poly.entity_id
_entity_poly.type
_entity_poly.pdbx_seq_one_letter_code
_entity_poly.pdbx_strand_id
1 'polypeptide(L)'
;MLIFDNLSLIFIGLILLGVIPNLFYMFGYLPHIERKSHFLIHYFAFIFSMFGVVVADNIILFLFFWELMSLTSWQLILTDEKQKGLNQIARFYFFMTHFGFVFILLLFLILSNGDLEHSTFSLLKENAINFKYPFFLFGFVIFGFLSKAGVVLLHVWLPYAHPKAPSPVSALMSGIML
;
A
#
# COMPACT_ATOMS: atom_id res chain seq x y z
N MET A 1 -15.27 -8.91 6.71
CA MET A 1 -15.30 -10.14 5.88
C MET A 1 -14.61 -9.84 4.55
N LEU A 2 -14.23 -10.84 3.75
CA LEU A 2 -13.75 -10.62 2.37
C LEU A 2 -14.96 -10.59 1.43
N ILE A 3 -15.08 -9.54 0.60
CA ILE A 3 -16.21 -9.34 -0.32
C ILE A 3 -15.69 -9.23 -1.75
N PHE A 4 -16.29 -10.03 -2.65
CA PHE A 4 -16.02 -10.01 -4.10
C PHE A 4 -17.21 -9.42 -4.85
N ASP A 5 -17.42 -8.13 -4.68
CA ASP A 5 -18.41 -7.34 -5.42
C ASP A 5 -17.88 -6.90 -6.80
N ASN A 6 -18.71 -6.22 -7.58
CA ASN A 6 -18.32 -5.77 -8.92
C ASN A 6 -17.11 -4.82 -8.90
N LEU A 7 -16.99 -3.99 -7.86
CA LEU A 7 -15.89 -3.02 -7.76
C LEU A 7 -14.56 -3.72 -7.45
N SER A 8 -14.54 -4.61 -6.46
CA SER A 8 -13.37 -5.43 -6.13
C SER A 8 -12.95 -6.29 -7.31
N LEU A 9 -13.88 -6.91 -8.06
CA LEU A 9 -13.56 -7.67 -9.27
C LEU A 9 -12.87 -6.83 -10.35
N ILE A 10 -13.28 -5.58 -10.54
CA ILE A 10 -12.60 -4.64 -11.46
C ILE A 10 -11.15 -4.40 -11.00
N PHE A 11 -10.94 -4.09 -9.71
CA PHE A 11 -9.60 -3.86 -9.19
C PHE A 11 -8.72 -5.11 -9.18
N ILE A 12 -9.28 -6.29 -8.88
CA ILE A 12 -8.58 -7.58 -9.04
C ILE A 12 -8.13 -7.74 -10.50
N GLY A 13 -9.01 -7.44 -11.46
CA GLY A 13 -8.66 -7.46 -12.89
C GLY A 13 -7.51 -6.53 -13.24
N LEU A 14 -7.50 -5.30 -12.72
CA LEU A 14 -6.42 -4.33 -12.91
C LEU A 14 -5.10 -4.80 -12.26
N ILE A 15 -5.16 -5.36 -11.04
CA ILE A 15 -4.00 -5.94 -10.38
C ILE A 15 -3.44 -7.09 -11.23
N LEU A 16 -4.29 -8.01 -11.70
CA LEU A 16 -3.87 -9.13 -12.54
C LEU A 16 -3.25 -8.67 -13.86
N LEU A 17 -3.80 -7.62 -14.48
CA LEU A 17 -3.28 -7.03 -15.71
C LEU A 17 -1.83 -6.56 -15.55
N GLY A 18 -1.47 -5.98 -14.40
CA GLY A 18 -0.09 -5.59 -14.12
C GLY A 18 0.78 -6.73 -13.57
N VAL A 19 0.24 -7.61 -12.72
CA VAL A 19 0.99 -8.69 -12.05
C VAL A 19 1.39 -9.79 -13.02
N ILE A 20 0.51 -10.21 -13.94
CA ILE A 20 0.79 -11.34 -14.84
C ILE A 20 2.02 -11.07 -15.73
N PRO A 21 2.09 -9.96 -16.49
CA PRO A 21 3.30 -9.63 -17.27
C PRO A 21 4.53 -9.45 -16.39
N ASN A 22 4.35 -8.87 -15.20
CA ASN A 22 5.45 -8.65 -14.26
C ASN A 22 6.04 -9.97 -13.75
N LEU A 23 5.22 -11.00 -13.51
CA LEU A 23 5.71 -12.33 -13.13
C LEU A 23 6.65 -12.92 -14.19
N PHE A 24 6.28 -12.84 -15.47
CA PHE A 24 7.15 -13.28 -16.57
C PHE A 24 8.48 -12.51 -16.59
N TYR A 25 8.42 -11.18 -16.43
CA TYR A 25 9.62 -10.34 -16.36
C TYR A 25 10.49 -10.66 -15.13
N MET A 26 9.86 -10.86 -13.97
CA MET A 26 10.52 -11.19 -12.71
C MET A 26 11.31 -12.49 -12.80
N PHE A 27 10.78 -13.54 -13.44
CA PHE A 27 11.52 -14.79 -13.63
C PHE A 27 12.83 -14.59 -14.42
N GLY A 28 12.80 -13.75 -15.46
CA GLY A 28 14.01 -13.38 -16.20
C GLY A 28 14.97 -12.49 -15.40
N TYR A 29 14.45 -11.69 -14.48
CA TYR A 29 15.23 -10.78 -13.63
C TYR A 29 15.83 -11.46 -12.39
N LEU A 30 15.25 -12.57 -11.92
CA LEU A 30 15.64 -13.28 -10.70
C LEU A 30 17.14 -13.68 -10.62
N PRO A 31 17.83 -14.03 -11.73
CA PRO A 31 19.28 -14.28 -11.70
C PRO A 31 20.12 -13.08 -11.24
N HIS A 32 19.61 -11.86 -11.37
CA HIS A 32 20.29 -10.63 -10.94
C HIS A 32 20.09 -10.30 -9.47
N ILE A 33 19.30 -11.09 -8.74
CA ILE A 33 19.00 -10.89 -7.32
C ILE A 33 19.88 -11.83 -6.49
N GLU A 34 20.68 -11.25 -5.59
CA GLU A 34 21.51 -12.03 -4.66
C GLU A 34 20.65 -12.71 -3.59
N ARG A 35 19.78 -11.96 -2.91
CA ARG A 35 18.92 -12.43 -1.81
C ARG A 35 17.57 -12.97 -2.31
N LYS A 36 17.60 -14.00 -3.16
CA LYS A 36 16.40 -14.54 -3.85
C LYS A 36 15.25 -14.91 -2.92
N SER A 37 15.52 -15.59 -1.80
CA SER A 37 14.46 -16.00 -0.86
C SER A 37 13.78 -14.81 -0.19
N HIS A 38 14.56 -13.82 0.23
CA HIS A 38 14.03 -12.58 0.80
C HIS A 38 13.18 -11.84 -0.24
N PHE A 39 13.68 -11.69 -1.47
CA PHE A 39 12.92 -11.09 -2.56
C PHE A 39 11.59 -11.81 -2.83
N LEU A 40 11.61 -13.12 -3.06
CA LEU A 40 10.41 -13.88 -3.45
C LEU A 40 9.34 -13.87 -2.36
N ILE A 41 9.72 -14.05 -1.09
CA ILE A 41 8.75 -14.03 0.03
C ILE A 41 8.05 -12.67 0.09
N HIS A 42 8.80 -11.57 0.04
CA HIS A 42 8.21 -10.24 0.11
C HIS A 42 7.48 -9.84 -1.17
N TYR A 43 7.92 -10.34 -2.33
CA TYR A 43 7.28 -10.07 -3.63
C TYR A 43 5.88 -10.69 -3.69
N PHE A 44 5.74 -11.95 -3.30
CA PHE A 44 4.42 -12.59 -3.23
C PHE A 44 3.56 -12.04 -2.10
N ALA A 45 4.15 -11.71 -0.94
CA ALA A 45 3.42 -11.05 0.14
C ALA A 45 2.90 -9.66 -0.27
N PHE A 46 3.68 -8.91 -1.06
CA PHE A 46 3.27 -7.62 -1.62
C PHE A 46 2.08 -7.77 -2.58
N ILE A 47 2.14 -8.72 -3.52
CA ILE A 47 1.01 -9.02 -4.41
C ILE A 47 -0.23 -9.45 -3.62
N PHE A 48 -0.06 -10.36 -2.66
CA PHE A 48 -1.15 -10.81 -1.80
C PHE A 48 -1.79 -9.66 -1.03
N SER A 49 -0.99 -8.74 -0.50
CA SER A 49 -1.50 -7.58 0.22
C SER A 49 -2.32 -6.64 -0.67
N MET A 50 -1.94 -6.42 -1.94
CA MET A 50 -2.72 -5.63 -2.89
C MET A 50 -4.12 -6.23 -3.13
N PHE A 51 -4.20 -7.56 -3.29
CA PHE A 51 -5.50 -8.25 -3.38
C PHE A 51 -6.30 -8.12 -2.08
N GLY A 52 -5.64 -8.24 -0.93
CA GLY A 52 -6.28 -8.10 0.37
C GLY A 52 -6.91 -6.72 0.59
N VAL A 53 -6.23 -5.64 0.17
CA VAL A 53 -6.74 -4.26 0.26
C VAL A 53 -8.08 -4.10 -0.48
N VAL A 54 -8.20 -4.66 -1.68
CA VAL A 54 -9.37 -4.42 -2.54
C VAL A 54 -10.58 -5.31 -2.22
N VAL A 55 -10.36 -6.41 -1.48
CA VAL A 55 -11.41 -7.37 -1.08
C VAL A 55 -11.83 -7.17 0.38
N ALA A 56 -11.05 -6.42 1.17
CA ALA A 56 -11.37 -6.15 2.57
C ALA A 56 -12.58 -5.22 2.71
N ASP A 57 -13.68 -5.74 3.25
CA ASP A 57 -14.86 -4.93 3.61
C ASP A 57 -14.79 -4.38 5.05
N ASN A 58 -14.04 -5.07 5.90
CA ASN A 58 -13.85 -4.67 7.28
C ASN A 58 -12.62 -3.75 7.43
N ILE A 59 -12.75 -2.74 8.28
CA ILE A 59 -11.74 -1.69 8.43
C ILE A 59 -10.43 -2.20 9.04
N ILE A 60 -10.46 -3.09 10.05
CA ILE A 60 -9.21 -3.65 10.61
C ILE A 60 -8.46 -4.46 9.56
N LEU A 61 -9.20 -5.19 8.72
CA LEU A 61 -8.63 -6.03 7.67
C LEU A 61 -8.04 -5.18 6.55
N PHE A 62 -8.72 -4.10 6.16
CA PHE A 62 -8.21 -3.12 5.21
C PHE A 62 -6.91 -2.49 5.72
N LEU A 63 -6.89 -2.01 6.98
CA LEU A 63 -5.70 -1.41 7.58
C LEU A 63 -4.54 -2.40 7.66
N PHE A 64 -4.82 -3.66 8.01
CA PHE A 64 -3.84 -4.73 8.03
C PHE A 64 -3.19 -4.94 6.65
N PHE A 65 -4.00 -5.11 5.60
CA PHE A 65 -3.45 -5.30 4.25
C PHE A 65 -2.78 -4.05 3.70
N TRP A 66 -3.31 -2.87 4.02
CA TRP A 66 -2.71 -1.60 3.63
C TRP A 66 -1.30 -1.46 4.19
N GLU A 67 -1.10 -1.81 5.46
CA GLU A 67 0.20 -1.73 6.12
C GLU A 67 1.13 -2.87 5.73
N LEU A 68 0.59 -4.10 5.57
CA LEU A 68 1.35 -5.23 5.03
C LEU A 68 1.92 -4.89 3.65
N MET A 69 1.16 -4.19 2.82
CA MET A 69 1.62 -3.69 1.51
C MET A 69 2.77 -2.68 1.64
N SER A 70 2.70 -1.76 2.61
CA SER A 70 3.79 -0.80 2.89
C SER A 70 5.06 -1.49 3.42
N LEU A 71 4.90 -2.45 4.33
CA LEU A 71 6.03 -3.17 4.94
C LEU A 71 6.72 -4.11 3.96
N THR A 72 5.95 -4.83 3.14
CA THR A 72 6.51 -5.74 2.13
C THR A 72 7.25 -4.97 1.02
N SER A 73 6.71 -3.85 0.55
CA SER A 73 7.42 -2.96 -0.38
C SER A 73 8.67 -2.33 0.23
N TRP A 74 8.62 -1.94 1.51
CA TRP A 74 9.81 -1.48 2.23
C TRP A 74 10.91 -2.55 2.29
N GLN A 75 10.54 -3.79 2.60
CA GLN A 75 11.47 -4.92 2.57
C GLN A 75 12.02 -5.16 1.17
N LEU A 76 11.19 -5.07 0.12
CA LEU A 76 11.67 -5.24 -1.25
C LEU A 76 12.68 -4.17 -1.67
N ILE A 77 12.58 -2.92 -1.19
CA ILE A 77 13.62 -1.90 -1.38
C ILE A 77 14.95 -2.35 -0.76
N LEU A 78 14.91 -3.04 0.38
CA LEU A 78 16.10 -3.56 1.08
C LEU A 78 16.69 -4.85 0.48
N THR A 79 16.20 -5.30 -0.68
CA THR A 79 16.69 -6.53 -1.33
C THR A 79 18.18 -6.44 -1.69
N ASP A 80 18.64 -5.28 -2.18
CA ASP A 80 20.02 -5.07 -2.64
C ASP A 80 20.83 -4.20 -1.66
N GLU A 81 21.27 -4.81 -0.55
CA GLU A 81 21.95 -4.12 0.57
C GLU A 81 23.28 -3.43 0.19
N LYS A 82 23.87 -3.75 -0.96
CA LYS A 82 25.19 -3.22 -1.37
C LYS A 82 25.13 -1.77 -1.85
N GLN A 83 23.94 -1.23 -2.08
CA GLN A 83 23.79 0.13 -2.57
C GLN A 83 24.05 1.18 -1.49
N LYS A 84 24.98 2.11 -1.74
CA LYS A 84 25.23 3.25 -0.86
C LYS A 84 23.95 4.07 -0.66
N GLY A 85 23.66 4.42 0.59
CA GLY A 85 22.51 5.24 0.97
C GLY A 85 21.17 4.49 1.07
N LEU A 86 21.13 3.19 0.78
CA LEU A 86 19.89 2.40 0.77
C LEU A 86 19.13 2.48 2.11
N ASN A 87 19.83 2.31 3.23
CA ASN A 87 19.21 2.34 4.56
C ASN A 87 18.58 3.69 4.89
N GLN A 88 19.10 4.80 4.35
CA GLN A 88 18.48 6.11 4.56
C GLN A 88 17.21 6.25 3.73
N ILE A 89 17.25 5.82 2.47
CA ILE A 89 16.10 5.85 1.55
C ILE A 89 14.98 4.94 2.05
N ALA A 90 15.32 3.70 2.44
CA ALA A 90 14.36 2.75 2.98
C ALA A 90 13.71 3.26 4.27
N ARG A 91 14.47 3.89 5.18
CA ARG A 91 13.91 4.54 6.38
C ARG A 91 12.98 5.70 6.01
N PHE A 92 13.37 6.54 5.06
CA PHE A 92 12.53 7.65 4.62
C PHE A 92 11.21 7.16 4.02
N TYR A 93 11.26 6.13 3.17
CA TYR A 93 10.08 5.46 2.62
C TYR A 93 9.18 4.89 3.73
N PHE A 94 9.77 4.20 4.71
CA PHE A 94 9.05 3.68 5.87
C PHE A 94 8.31 4.81 6.60
N PHE A 95 8.99 5.90 6.95
CA PHE A 95 8.35 7.01 7.66
C PHE A 95 7.22 7.66 6.85
N MET A 96 7.39 7.85 5.54
CA MET A 96 6.34 8.47 4.71
C MET A 96 5.10 7.58 4.56
N THR A 97 5.29 6.27 4.39
CA THR A 97 4.18 5.31 4.29
C THR A 97 3.43 5.19 5.63
N HIS A 98 4.15 5.17 6.76
CA HIS A 98 3.53 5.12 8.09
C HIS A 98 2.87 6.44 8.48
N PHE A 99 3.43 7.57 8.03
CA PHE A 99 2.79 8.88 8.18
C PHE A 99 1.39 8.87 7.55
N GLY A 100 1.27 8.39 6.31
CA GLY A 100 -0.04 8.24 5.65
C GLY A 100 -0.94 7.25 6.41
N PHE A 101 -0.40 6.10 6.83
CA PHE A 101 -1.16 5.12 7.60
C PHE A 101 -1.78 5.70 8.88
N VAL A 102 -1.04 6.51 9.64
CA VAL A 102 -1.54 7.15 10.87
C VAL A 102 -2.75 8.02 10.60
N PHE A 103 -2.78 8.79 9.50
CA PHE A 103 -3.97 9.59 9.16
C PHE A 103 -5.17 8.74 8.75
N ILE A 104 -4.96 7.66 8.00
CA ILE A 104 -6.03 6.71 7.66
C ILE A 104 -6.56 6.04 8.94
N LEU A 105 -5.68 5.65 9.85
CA LEU A 105 -6.05 5.07 11.14
C LEU A 105 -6.89 6.05 11.97
N LEU A 106 -6.46 7.31 12.07
CA LEU A 106 -7.20 8.35 12.79
C LEU A 106 -8.58 8.62 12.15
N LEU A 107 -8.63 8.71 10.81
CA LEU A 107 -9.89 8.86 10.06
C LEU A 107 -10.87 7.74 10.44
N PHE A 108 -10.40 6.50 10.40
CA PHE A 108 -11.24 5.34 10.67
C PHE A 108 -11.62 5.21 12.13
N LEU A 109 -10.73 5.51 13.08
CA LEU A 109 -11.06 5.52 14.50
C LEU A 109 -12.16 6.54 14.83
N ILE A 110 -12.11 7.72 14.21
CA ILE A 110 -13.14 8.74 14.40
C ILE A 110 -14.46 8.30 13.80
N LEU A 111 -14.44 7.79 12.56
CA LEU A 111 -15.67 7.37 11.87
C LEU A 111 -16.28 6.08 12.43
N SER A 112 -15.49 5.23 13.07
CA SER A 112 -15.96 4.01 13.73
C SER A 112 -16.39 4.22 15.18
N ASN A 113 -16.25 5.45 15.72
CA ASN A 113 -16.37 5.71 17.16
C ASN A 113 -15.47 4.78 18.02
N GLY A 114 -14.31 4.39 17.50
CA GLY A 114 -13.34 3.51 18.15
C GLY A 114 -13.51 2.02 17.86
N ASP A 115 -14.63 1.56 17.29
CA ASP A 115 -14.86 0.13 16.99
C ASP A 115 -14.42 -0.23 15.56
N LEU A 116 -13.11 -0.46 15.38
CA LEU A 116 -12.56 -0.86 14.08
C LEU A 116 -12.91 -2.31 13.68
N GLU A 117 -13.18 -3.17 14.65
CA GLU A 117 -13.36 -4.62 14.43
C GLU A 117 -14.71 -4.93 13.79
N HIS A 118 -15.77 -4.22 14.16
CA HIS A 118 -17.11 -4.46 13.62
C HIS A 118 -17.54 -3.42 12.57
N SER A 119 -16.72 -2.42 12.31
CA SER A 119 -17.00 -1.39 11.32
C SER A 119 -16.79 -1.86 9.87
N THR A 120 -17.70 -1.43 8.99
CA THR A 120 -17.64 -1.63 7.53
C THR A 120 -17.62 -0.28 6.82
N PHE A 121 -17.20 -0.25 5.56
CA PHE A 121 -17.17 0.98 4.76
C PHE A 121 -18.56 1.64 4.61
N SER A 122 -19.63 0.84 4.58
CA SER A 122 -21.01 1.34 4.54
C SER A 122 -21.37 2.12 5.82
N LEU A 123 -21.01 1.60 6.99
CA LEU A 123 -21.22 2.29 8.27
C LEU A 123 -20.39 3.58 8.34
N LEU A 124 -19.13 3.53 7.95
CA LEU A 124 -18.23 4.69 7.94
C LEU A 124 -18.77 5.81 7.05
N LYS A 125 -19.37 5.47 5.90
CA LYS A 125 -20.00 6.43 4.99
C LYS A 125 -21.16 7.16 5.67
N GLU A 126 -22.04 6.44 6.36
CA GLU A 126 -23.16 7.05 7.09
C GLU A 126 -22.67 8.00 8.21
N ASN A 127 -21.65 7.57 8.96
CA ASN A 127 -21.06 8.40 10.01
C ASN A 127 -20.35 9.64 9.44
N ALA A 128 -19.69 9.51 8.29
CA ALA A 128 -18.99 10.62 7.64
C ALA A 128 -19.95 11.72 7.15
N ILE A 129 -21.11 11.33 6.60
CA ILE A 129 -22.13 12.28 6.13
C ILE A 129 -22.68 13.14 7.28
N ASN A 130 -22.83 12.54 8.46
CA ASN A 130 -23.38 13.21 9.64
C ASN A 130 -22.32 13.85 10.54
N PHE A 131 -21.03 13.77 10.17
CA PHE A 131 -19.95 14.24 11.01
C PHE A 131 -19.93 15.78 11.10
N LYS A 132 -19.87 16.30 12.33
CA LYS A 132 -19.97 17.75 12.60
C LYS A 132 -18.86 18.58 11.96
N TYR A 133 -17.67 18.00 11.74
CA TYR A 133 -16.50 18.72 11.23
C TYR A 133 -15.87 18.02 10.01
N PRO A 134 -16.55 18.01 8.85
CA PRO A 134 -16.13 17.24 7.67
C PRO A 134 -14.77 17.69 7.10
N PHE A 135 -14.36 18.94 7.36
CA PHE A 135 -13.05 19.45 6.93
C PHE A 135 -11.88 18.67 7.55
N PHE A 136 -11.99 18.21 8.81
CA PHE A 136 -10.94 17.39 9.42
C PHE A 136 -10.86 16.00 8.79
N LEU A 137 -12.01 15.38 8.50
CA LEU A 137 -12.06 14.11 7.78
C LEU A 137 -11.39 14.24 6.41
N PHE A 138 -11.69 15.31 5.67
CA PHE A 138 -11.07 15.60 4.39
C PHE A 138 -9.55 15.76 4.51
N GLY A 139 -9.07 16.46 5.54
CA GLY A 139 -7.64 16.56 5.83
C GLY A 139 -6.98 15.20 6.04
N PHE A 140 -7.60 14.32 6.82
CA PHE A 140 -7.09 12.96 7.04
C PHE A 140 -7.09 12.10 5.77
N VAL A 141 -8.11 12.24 4.90
CA VAL A 141 -8.13 11.58 3.59
C VAL A 141 -6.97 12.07 2.72
N ILE A 142 -6.73 13.39 2.67
CA ILE A 142 -5.61 13.98 1.92
C ILE A 142 -4.29 13.42 2.44
N PHE A 143 -3.96 13.60 3.72
CA PHE A 143 -2.65 13.18 4.22
C PHE A 143 -2.49 11.67 4.25
N GLY A 144 -3.59 10.92 4.39
CA GLY A 144 -3.58 9.46 4.43
C GLY A 144 -3.37 8.84 3.06
N PHE A 145 -4.36 8.98 2.17
CA PHE A 145 -4.36 8.32 0.87
C PHE A 145 -3.38 8.97 -0.11
N LEU A 146 -3.31 10.31 -0.16
CA LEU A 146 -2.47 10.99 -1.14
C LEU A 146 -0.97 10.92 -0.81
N SER A 147 -0.60 10.66 0.45
CA SER A 147 0.78 10.33 0.81
C SER A 147 1.25 9.08 0.06
N LYS A 148 0.41 8.04 0.04
CA LYS A 148 0.71 6.78 -0.65
C LYS A 148 0.59 6.91 -2.17
N ALA A 149 -0.33 7.72 -2.68
CA ALA A 149 -0.44 7.98 -4.12
C ALA A 149 0.69 8.88 -4.68
N GLY A 150 1.55 9.43 -3.82
CA GLY A 150 2.67 10.26 -4.24
C GLY A 150 2.25 11.55 -4.94
N VAL A 151 1.21 12.22 -4.43
CA VAL A 151 0.73 13.51 -4.98
C VAL A 151 1.75 14.63 -4.70
N VAL A 152 1.71 15.72 -5.48
CA VAL A 152 2.52 16.93 -5.28
C VAL A 152 2.52 17.33 -3.80
N LEU A 153 3.69 17.74 -3.28
CA LEU A 153 4.05 17.92 -1.85
C LEU A 153 4.43 16.64 -1.08
N LEU A 154 3.76 15.51 -1.32
CA LEU A 154 4.04 14.23 -0.63
C LEU A 154 4.83 13.23 -1.49
N HIS A 155 4.99 13.49 -2.79
CA HIS A 155 5.70 12.65 -3.77
C HIS A 155 7.20 12.44 -3.52
N VAL A 156 7.82 13.16 -2.57
CA VAL A 156 9.28 13.22 -2.43
C VAL A 156 9.92 11.85 -2.17
N TRP A 157 9.20 10.92 -1.52
CA TRP A 157 9.71 9.56 -1.30
C TRP A 157 9.85 8.75 -2.60
N LEU A 158 9.03 9.06 -3.60
CA LEU A 158 8.88 8.32 -4.85
C LEU A 158 10.17 8.34 -5.72
N PRO A 159 10.78 9.50 -6.04
CA PRO A 159 12.02 9.54 -6.81
C PRO A 159 13.23 8.94 -6.08
N TYR A 160 13.17 8.75 -4.76
CA TYR A 160 14.25 8.08 -4.01
C TYR A 160 14.05 6.56 -3.92
N ALA A 161 12.81 6.09 -3.69
CA ALA A 161 12.51 4.68 -3.47
C ALA A 161 12.54 3.85 -4.77
N HIS A 162 11.90 4.34 -5.83
CA HIS A 162 11.73 3.57 -7.08
C HIS A 162 13.04 3.19 -7.79
N PRO A 163 14.08 4.07 -7.84
CA PRO A 163 15.35 3.70 -8.44
C PRO A 163 16.16 2.68 -7.63
N LYS A 164 15.80 2.47 -6.35
CA LYS A 164 16.51 1.56 -5.44
C LYS A 164 15.83 0.20 -5.34
N ALA A 165 14.53 0.11 -5.62
CA ALA A 165 13.82 -1.15 -5.70
C ALA A 165 14.26 -1.96 -6.94
N PRO A 166 14.26 -3.30 -6.85
CA PRO A 166 14.41 -4.16 -8.03
C PRO A 166 13.40 -3.78 -9.13
N SER A 167 13.81 -3.84 -10.40
CA SER A 167 12.98 -3.40 -11.54
C SER A 167 11.55 -3.99 -11.54
N PRO A 168 11.33 -5.31 -11.30
CA PRO A 168 9.98 -5.87 -11.23
C PRO A 168 9.12 -5.23 -10.13
N VAL A 169 9.72 -4.92 -8.98
CA VAL A 169 9.03 -4.30 -7.84
C VAL A 169 8.67 -2.86 -8.16
N SER A 170 9.61 -2.10 -8.73
CA SER A 170 9.40 -0.70 -9.10
C SER A 170 8.21 -0.56 -10.06
N ALA A 171 8.07 -1.48 -11.02
CA ALA A 171 6.93 -1.52 -11.93
C ALA A 171 5.58 -1.79 -11.22
N LEU A 172 5.52 -2.71 -10.26
CA LEU A 172 4.30 -2.96 -9.47
C LEU A 172 3.97 -1.78 -8.55
N MET A 173 4.99 -1.21 -7.90
CA MET A 173 4.82 -0.04 -7.05
C MET A 173 4.23 1.11 -7.85
N SER A 174 4.76 1.43 -9.03
CA SER A 174 4.27 2.58 -9.80
C SER A 174 2.92 2.34 -10.47
N GLY A 175 2.68 1.13 -10.98
CA GLY A 175 1.53 0.86 -11.85
C GLY A 175 0.29 0.31 -11.13
N ILE A 176 0.44 -0.26 -9.94
CA ILE A 176 -0.64 -1.00 -9.26
C ILE A 176 -0.85 -0.53 -7.82
N MET A 177 0.22 -0.28 -7.06
CA MET A 177 0.11 0.06 -5.64
C MET A 177 -0.40 1.50 -5.39
N LEU A 178 -0.01 2.44 -6.25
CA LEU A 178 -0.32 3.88 -6.10
C LEU A 178 -1.80 4.20 -6.33
#